data_AF-A0A9Q8HN78-F1
#
_entry.id   AF-A0A9Q8HN78-F1
#
_cell.length_a   1.000
_cell.length_b   1.000
_cell.length_c   1.000
_cell.angle_alpha   90.00
_cell.angle_beta   90.00
_cell.angle_gamma   90.00
#
_symmetry.space_group_name_H-M   'P 1'
#
loop_
_entity.id
_entity.type
_entity.pdbx_description
1 polymer ?
#
loop_
_entity_poly.entity_id
_entity_poly.type
_entity_poly.pdbx_seq_one_letter_code
_entity_poly.pdbx_strand_id
1 'polypeptide(L)'
;MQAKLIQQKIIISNLDSEMITQDNQIDSEILKYHIQKDELNIKLMEIKSITEIIINSPINGRVEAIHITSGQSIHENSPLLQISPSQKREYKLVFWIPSDGMPYISIGEKIKVRYDAFPYEKFGQFNGIIESISAIPASSQELSFYKNAPLNADPNNPLYKVIVNIEQQQIDYDKKTLLFTDGMRAEATVFLEKRPLYQWIFLPFYSLQKNLISESAEYGLASLAMVLNYYQDSSDLFSLRRRYHISAKGTNLKELSKLLILAFSMINFPNHFL
;
A
#
# COMPACT_ATOMS: atom_id res chain seq x y z
N MET A 1 10.73 12.57 98.01
CA MET A 1 11.21 13.71 97.17
C MET A 1 11.85 13.25 95.86
N GLN A 2 12.76 12.27 95.85
CA GLN A 2 13.47 11.80 94.64
C GLN A 2 12.56 11.26 93.52
N ALA A 3 11.52 10.48 93.85
CA ALA A 3 10.59 9.95 92.85
C ALA A 3 9.86 11.03 92.04
N LYS A 4 9.53 12.16 92.67
CA LYS A 4 8.86 13.30 92.01
C LYS A 4 9.79 14.02 91.01
N LEU A 5 11.08 14.11 91.34
CA LEU A 5 12.10 14.68 90.46
C LEU A 5 12.34 13.81 89.22
N ILE A 6 12.37 12.48 89.41
CA ILE A 6 12.52 11.52 88.32
C ILE A 6 11.32 11.61 87.36
N GLN A 7 10.10 11.69 87.90
CA GLN A 7 8.88 11.83 87.10
C GLN A 7 8.88 13.13 86.27
N GLN A 8 9.30 14.25 86.86
CA GLN A 8 9.44 15.52 86.13
C GLN A 8 10.48 15.44 85.00
N LYS A 9 11.60 14.76 85.23
CA LYS A 9 12.64 14.58 84.21
C LYS A 9 12.18 13.76 83.02
N ILE A 10 11.33 12.74 83.25
CA ILE A 10 10.71 11.96 82.18
C ILE A 10 9.73 12.82 81.37
N ILE A 11 8.93 13.65 82.05
CA ILE A 11 8.00 14.57 81.37
C ILE A 11 8.77 15.55 80.46
N ILE A 12 9.84 16.16 80.97
CA ILE A 12 10.69 17.06 80.17
C ILE A 12 11.30 16.30 78.97
N SER A 13 11.85 15.11 79.18
CA SER A 13 12.43 14.31 78.09
C SER A 13 11.41 13.91 77.02
N ASN A 14 10.16 13.64 77.42
CA ASN A 14 9.08 13.35 76.47
C ASN A 14 8.65 14.61 75.72
N LEU A 15 8.54 15.75 76.40
CA LEU A 15 8.24 17.04 75.78
C LEU A 15 9.35 17.48 74.82
N ASP A 16 10.62 17.26 75.14
CA ASP A 16 11.74 17.52 74.23
C ASP A 16 11.67 16.63 72.99
N SER A 17 11.29 15.36 73.17
CA SER A 17 11.09 14.43 72.05
C SER A 17 9.90 14.85 71.17
N GLU A 18 8.79 15.30 71.78
CA GLU A 18 7.64 15.84 71.07
C GLU A 18 7.96 17.16 70.34
N MET A 19 8.79 18.03 70.92
CA MET A 19 9.28 19.23 70.24
C MET A 19 10.15 18.88 69.02
N ILE A 20 11.08 17.93 69.17
CA ILE A 20 11.94 17.50 68.06
C ILE A 20 11.09 16.88 66.94
N THR A 21 10.06 16.09 67.26
CA THR A 21 9.19 15.52 66.21
C THR A 21 8.34 16.59 65.54
N GLN A 22 7.84 17.58 66.29
CA GLN A 22 7.11 18.72 65.72
C GLN A 22 8.00 19.60 64.82
N ASP A 23 9.23 19.89 65.22
CA ASP A 23 10.17 20.67 64.39
C ASP A 23 10.48 19.93 63.07
N ASN A 24 10.74 18.63 63.13
CA ASN A 24 10.94 17.82 61.93
C ASN A 24 9.68 17.76 61.04
N GLN A 25 8.49 17.76 61.64
CA GLN A 25 7.24 17.84 60.90
C GLN A 25 7.10 19.19 60.18
N ILE A 26 7.36 20.30 60.86
CA ILE A 26 7.33 21.65 60.29
C ILE A 26 8.35 21.77 59.15
N ASP A 27 9.59 21.33 59.35
CA ASP A 27 10.63 21.33 58.31
C ASP A 27 10.19 20.50 57.08
N SER A 28 9.57 19.34 57.32
CA SER A 28 9.05 18.50 56.23
C SER A 28 7.91 19.19 55.47
N GLU A 29 7.06 19.96 56.15
CA GLU A 29 5.98 20.73 55.52
C GLU A 29 6.53 21.91 54.71
N ILE A 30 7.49 22.64 55.25
CA ILE A 30 8.17 23.74 54.54
C ILE A 30 8.83 23.21 53.26
N LEU A 31 9.52 22.08 53.33
CA LEU A 31 10.13 21.44 52.17
C LEU A 31 9.09 21.05 51.12
N LYS A 32 7.95 20.47 51.52
CA LYS A 32 6.85 20.15 50.60
C LYS A 32 6.31 21.39 49.89
N TYR A 33 6.07 22.48 50.63
CA TYR A 33 5.61 23.72 50.03
C TYR A 33 6.64 24.34 49.08
N HIS A 34 7.93 24.21 49.38
CA HIS A 34 8.98 24.70 48.49
C HIS A 34 8.99 23.94 47.16
N ILE A 35 8.96 22.60 47.24
CA ILE A 35 8.88 21.73 46.05
C ILE A 35 7.63 22.07 45.23
N GLN A 36 6.47 22.22 45.87
CA GLN A 36 5.22 22.55 45.18
C GLN A 36 5.29 23.93 44.48
N LYS A 37 5.92 24.91 45.13
CA LYS A 37 6.15 26.24 44.53
C LYS A 37 7.05 26.13 43.29
N ASP A 38 8.10 25.34 43.35
CA ASP A 38 9.04 25.17 42.25
C ASP A 38 8.40 24.43 41.07
N GLU A 39 7.61 23.38 41.33
CA GLU A 39 6.79 22.72 40.31
C GLU A 39 5.83 23.68 39.61
N LEU A 40 5.13 24.53 40.37
CA LEU A 40 4.24 25.55 39.82
C LEU A 40 4.99 26.58 38.99
N ASN A 41 6.19 26.99 39.42
CA ASN A 41 7.04 27.90 38.66
C ASN A 41 7.50 27.27 37.34
N ILE A 42 7.92 26.01 37.34
CA ILE A 42 8.28 25.27 36.12
C ILE A 42 7.09 25.24 35.16
N LYS A 43 5.89 24.91 35.64
CA LYS A 43 4.68 24.87 34.82
C LYS A 43 4.31 26.26 34.26
N LEU A 44 4.50 27.31 35.06
CA LEU A 44 4.33 28.69 34.62
C LEU A 44 5.34 29.09 33.55
N MET A 45 6.59 28.65 33.66
CA MET A 45 7.63 28.88 32.66
C MET A 45 7.31 28.16 31.35
N GLU A 46 6.83 26.91 31.43
CA GLU A 46 6.40 26.13 30.27
C GLU A 46 5.26 26.82 29.53
N ILE A 47 4.22 27.25 30.25
CA ILE A 47 3.08 27.98 29.65
C ILE A 47 3.53 29.32 29.07
N LYS A 48 4.34 30.09 29.82
CA LYS A 48 4.82 31.41 29.36
C LYS A 48 5.73 31.33 28.14
N SER A 49 6.49 30.24 27.99
CA SER A 49 7.32 29.98 26.81
C SER A 49 6.48 29.91 25.52
N ILE A 50 5.19 29.55 25.61
CA ILE A 50 4.26 29.51 24.48
C ILE A 50 3.64 30.90 24.27
N THR A 51 4.46 31.93 24.03
CA THR A 51 3.93 33.27 23.66
C THR A 51 3.83 33.46 22.15
N GLU A 52 4.71 32.80 21.39
CA GLU A 52 4.80 32.94 19.94
C GLU A 52 5.25 31.60 19.33
N ILE A 53 4.43 31.04 18.44
CA ILE A 53 4.79 29.84 17.67
C ILE A 53 5.29 30.32 16.31
N ILE A 54 6.61 30.28 16.11
CA ILE A 54 7.23 30.61 14.84
C ILE A 54 7.34 29.34 14.00
N ILE A 55 6.67 29.33 12.85
CA ILE A 55 6.71 28.20 11.92
C ILE A 55 7.72 28.53 10.82
N ASN A 56 8.88 27.91 10.91
CA ASN A 56 9.95 28.09 9.93
C ASN A 56 9.70 27.22 8.70
N SER A 57 10.05 27.73 7.51
CA SER A 57 10.05 26.91 6.31
C SER A 57 11.12 25.81 6.43
N PRO A 58 10.78 24.54 6.15
CA PRO A 58 11.76 23.45 6.17
C PRO A 58 12.73 23.50 4.98
N ILE A 59 12.39 24.25 3.92
CA ILE A 59 13.17 24.33 2.68
C ILE A 59 13.31 25.76 2.18
N ASN A 60 14.40 26.04 1.47
CA ASN A 60 14.55 27.28 0.72
C ASN A 60 13.68 27.22 -0.54
N GLY A 61 12.81 28.21 -0.73
CA GLY A 61 11.83 28.16 -1.81
C GLY A 61 11.01 29.42 -1.99
N ARG A 62 10.10 29.37 -2.95
CA ARG A 62 9.11 30.40 -3.24
C ARG A 62 7.75 29.95 -2.70
N VAL A 63 7.02 30.87 -2.06
CA VAL A 63 5.65 30.60 -1.63
C VAL A 63 4.75 30.61 -2.87
N GLU A 64 4.13 29.46 -3.17
CA GLU A 64 3.21 29.30 -4.31
C GLU A 64 1.75 29.54 -3.89
N ALA A 65 1.38 29.14 -2.68
CA ALA A 65 0.04 29.34 -2.14
C ALA A 65 0.06 29.61 -0.63
N ILE A 66 -0.85 30.48 -0.20
CA ILE A 66 -1.13 30.76 1.21
C ILE A 66 -2.57 30.32 1.48
N HIS A 67 -2.75 29.39 2.43
CA HIS A 67 -4.05 28.80 2.74
C HIS A 67 -4.68 29.36 4.02
N ILE A 68 -4.01 30.32 4.67
CA ILE A 68 -4.44 30.92 5.94
C ILE A 68 -4.62 32.43 5.84
N THR A 69 -5.52 32.96 6.66
CA THR A 69 -5.74 34.39 6.83
C THR A 69 -5.42 34.82 8.26
N SER A 70 -5.04 36.08 8.46
CA SER A 70 -4.82 36.64 9.80
C SER A 70 -6.10 36.51 10.65
N GLY A 71 -5.94 36.03 11.89
CA GLY A 71 -7.06 35.80 12.82
C GLY A 71 -7.77 34.44 12.66
N GLN A 72 -7.37 33.61 11.69
CA GLN A 72 -7.91 32.27 11.53
C GLN A 72 -7.34 31.31 12.59
N SER A 73 -8.21 30.54 13.25
CA SER A 73 -7.79 29.45 14.14
C SER A 73 -7.25 28.28 13.31
N ILE A 74 -6.12 27.70 13.73
CA ILE A 74 -5.47 26.57 13.07
C ILE A 74 -5.33 25.40 14.05
N HIS A 75 -5.36 24.18 13.52
CA HIS A 75 -5.11 22.95 14.28
C HIS A 75 -3.76 22.33 13.89
N GLU A 76 -3.26 21.41 14.70
CA GLU A 76 -2.10 20.60 14.35
C GLU A 76 -2.28 19.95 12.96
N ASN A 77 -1.21 19.93 12.18
CA ASN A 77 -1.17 19.43 10.79
C ASN A 77 -2.05 20.18 9.77
N SER A 78 -2.59 21.36 10.11
CA SER A 78 -3.29 22.19 9.12
C SER A 78 -2.30 22.72 8.07
N PRO A 79 -2.55 22.57 6.76
CA PRO A 79 -1.66 23.09 5.73
C PRO A 79 -1.73 24.63 5.70
N LEU A 80 -0.63 25.30 6.03
CA LEU A 80 -0.60 26.76 6.11
C LEU A 80 -0.15 27.41 4.79
N LEU A 81 0.93 26.91 4.22
CA LEU A 81 1.64 27.46 3.07
C LEU A 81 2.10 26.31 2.18
N GLN A 82 2.14 26.54 0.88
CA GLN A 82 2.78 25.64 -0.09
C GLN A 82 4.02 26.33 -0.66
N ILE A 83 5.16 25.66 -0.54
CA ILE A 83 6.48 26.22 -0.92
C ILE A 83 7.08 25.36 -2.03
N SER A 84 7.46 25.99 -3.14
CA SER A 84 8.22 25.34 -4.22
C SER A 84 9.72 25.57 -4.01
N PRO A 85 10.59 24.54 -4.11
CA PRO A 85 12.03 24.71 -3.98
C PRO A 85 12.61 25.71 -4.98
N SER A 86 13.58 26.53 -4.56
CA SER A 86 14.24 27.53 -5.42
C SER A 86 15.38 26.96 -6.27
N GLN A 87 15.92 25.80 -5.92
CA GLN A 87 16.97 25.13 -6.69
C GLN A 87 16.42 24.46 -7.95
N LYS A 88 17.33 24.16 -8.89
CA LYS A 88 17.06 23.60 -10.22
C LYS A 88 16.01 22.48 -10.11
N ARG A 89 14.86 22.71 -10.73
CA ARG A 89 13.70 21.83 -10.63
C ARG A 89 13.93 20.59 -11.46
N GLU A 90 14.48 19.54 -10.84
CA GLU A 90 14.51 18.22 -11.46
C GLU A 90 13.16 17.56 -11.22
N TYR A 91 12.29 17.65 -12.23
CA TYR A 91 11.02 16.97 -12.21
C TYR A 91 11.24 15.46 -12.44
N LYS A 92 10.59 14.65 -11.61
CA LYS A 92 10.53 13.20 -11.76
C LYS A 92 9.10 12.79 -12.03
N LEU A 93 8.92 11.76 -12.86
CA LEU A 93 7.61 11.16 -13.08
C LEU A 93 7.39 10.06 -12.08
N VAL A 94 6.18 10.02 -11.54
CA VAL A 94 5.71 8.96 -10.67
C VAL A 94 4.65 8.17 -11.42
N PHE A 95 4.96 6.91 -11.73
CA PHE A 95 4.04 5.97 -12.33
C PHE A 95 3.56 4.95 -11.30
N TRP A 96 2.29 4.56 -11.43
CA TRP A 96 1.67 3.50 -10.63
C TRP A 96 1.49 2.29 -11.53
N ILE A 97 2.16 1.18 -11.19
CA ILE A 97 2.18 -0.02 -12.02
C ILE A 97 1.55 -1.19 -11.24
N PRO A 98 0.57 -1.90 -11.82
CA PRO A 98 0.00 -3.13 -11.24
C PRO A 98 1.03 -4.23 -11.01
N SER A 99 0.73 -5.19 -10.12
CA SER A 99 1.60 -6.35 -9.87
C SER A 99 1.99 -7.12 -11.14
N ASP A 100 1.08 -7.21 -12.11
CA ASP A 100 1.28 -7.96 -13.35
C ASP A 100 2.37 -7.34 -14.25
N GLY A 101 2.64 -6.04 -14.11
CA GLY A 101 3.66 -5.32 -14.87
C GLY A 101 5.06 -5.41 -14.25
N MET A 102 5.18 -5.75 -12.97
CA MET A 102 6.44 -5.74 -12.21
C MET A 102 7.56 -6.61 -12.80
N PRO A 103 7.31 -7.83 -13.32
CA PRO A 103 8.37 -8.67 -13.89
C PRO A 103 9.02 -8.10 -15.14
N TYR A 104 8.38 -7.13 -15.80
CA TYR A 104 8.76 -6.63 -17.11
C TYR A 104 9.48 -5.27 -17.07
N ILE A 105 9.69 -4.74 -15.87
CA ILE A 105 10.34 -3.44 -15.67
C ILE A 105 11.63 -3.64 -14.88
N SER A 106 12.68 -2.91 -15.23
CA SER A 106 13.95 -2.93 -14.51
C SER A 106 14.49 -1.53 -14.27
N ILE A 107 15.20 -1.36 -13.14
CA ILE A 107 15.92 -0.11 -12.85
C ILE A 107 16.97 0.11 -13.94
N GLY A 108 17.04 1.34 -14.46
CA GLY A 108 17.92 1.73 -15.56
C GLY A 108 17.34 1.50 -16.96
N GLU A 109 16.15 0.92 -17.07
CA GLU A 109 15.50 0.70 -18.36
C GLU A 109 15.03 2.01 -18.99
N LYS A 110 15.19 2.12 -20.32
CA LYS A 110 14.72 3.27 -21.11
C LYS A 110 13.27 3.06 -21.50
N ILE A 111 12.44 4.04 -21.16
CA ILE A 111 11.02 4.05 -21.49
C ILE A 111 10.68 5.27 -22.35
N LYS A 112 9.57 5.16 -23.08
CA LYS A 112 9.01 6.28 -23.85
C LYS A 112 7.86 6.89 -23.08
N VAL A 113 7.93 8.21 -22.90
CA VAL A 113 6.96 9.00 -22.16
C VAL A 113 6.24 9.95 -23.11
N ARG A 114 4.92 10.02 -22.97
CA ARG A 114 4.05 11.00 -23.63
C ARG A 114 3.46 11.90 -22.57
N TYR A 115 3.42 13.20 -22.82
CA TYR A 115 2.75 14.16 -21.93
C TYR A 115 1.44 14.62 -22.55
N ASP A 116 0.39 14.70 -21.75
CA ASP A 116 -0.91 15.20 -22.20
C ASP A 116 -0.82 16.68 -22.62
N ALA A 117 0.03 17.45 -21.93
CA ALA A 117 0.29 18.86 -22.23
C ALA A 117 1.07 19.08 -23.53
N PHE A 118 1.76 18.04 -24.03
CA PHE A 118 2.60 18.11 -25.23
C PHE A 118 2.23 16.98 -26.20
N PRO A 119 1.25 17.20 -27.10
CA PRO A 119 0.80 16.19 -28.05
C PRO A 119 1.95 15.58 -28.85
N TYR A 120 2.06 14.26 -28.83
CA TYR A 120 3.19 13.53 -29.40
C TYR A 120 3.28 13.67 -30.93
N GLU A 121 2.18 14.04 -31.60
CA GLU A 121 2.15 14.32 -33.03
C GLU A 121 3.02 15.53 -33.40
N LYS A 122 3.20 16.46 -32.46
CA LYS A 122 4.01 17.67 -32.65
C LYS A 122 5.37 17.59 -31.97
N PHE A 123 5.43 17.01 -30.77
CA PHE A 123 6.62 17.03 -29.91
C PHE A 123 7.34 15.68 -29.84
N GLY A 124 6.78 14.63 -30.43
CA GLY A 124 7.32 13.28 -30.33
C GLY A 124 7.12 12.67 -28.95
N GLN A 125 7.94 11.67 -28.64
CA GLN A 125 7.97 11.00 -27.34
C GLN A 125 9.26 11.33 -26.62
N PHE A 126 9.16 11.55 -25.31
CA PHE A 126 10.31 11.85 -24.46
C PHE A 126 10.94 10.56 -23.96
N ASN A 127 12.26 10.58 -23.83
CA ASN A 127 12.99 9.48 -23.19
C ASN A 127 12.92 9.65 -21.67
N GLY A 128 12.58 8.56 -20.99
CA GLY A 128 12.72 8.43 -19.55
C GLY A 128 13.60 7.24 -19.18
N ILE A 129 14.22 7.29 -18.01
CA ILE A 129 14.98 6.20 -17.43
C ILE A 129 14.36 5.85 -16.08
N ILE A 130 14.05 4.58 -15.85
CA ILE A 130 13.55 4.11 -14.56
C ILE A 130 14.66 4.29 -13.52
N GLU A 131 14.44 5.16 -12.53
CA GLU A 131 15.40 5.45 -11.47
C GLU A 131 15.21 4.53 -10.28
N SER A 132 13.95 4.29 -9.87
CA SER A 132 13.64 3.42 -8.75
C SER A 132 12.28 2.76 -8.89
N ILE A 133 12.17 1.54 -8.36
CA ILE A 133 10.94 0.77 -8.26
C ILE A 133 10.75 0.42 -6.79
N SER A 134 9.57 0.71 -6.24
CA SER A 134 9.22 0.32 -4.88
C SER A 134 9.08 -1.19 -4.78
N ALA A 135 9.68 -1.78 -3.74
CA ALA A 135 9.55 -3.22 -3.46
C ALA A 135 8.21 -3.59 -2.80
N ILE A 136 7.54 -2.61 -2.19
CA ILE A 136 6.26 -2.79 -1.50
C ILE A 136 5.15 -2.05 -2.24
N PRO A 137 3.90 -2.55 -2.16
CA PRO A 137 2.76 -1.88 -2.76
C PRO A 137 2.46 -0.56 -2.04
N ALA A 138 1.93 0.40 -2.78
CA ALA A 138 1.56 1.72 -2.30
C ALA A 138 0.42 1.61 -1.27
N SER A 139 0.56 2.34 -0.17
CA SER A 139 -0.51 2.48 0.82
C SER A 139 -1.58 3.47 0.36
N SER A 140 -2.80 3.37 0.91
CA SER A 140 -3.87 4.35 0.61
C SER A 140 -3.48 5.78 1.01
N GLN A 141 -2.70 5.93 2.08
CA GLN A 141 -2.16 7.23 2.50
C GLN A 141 -1.18 7.77 1.45
N GLU A 142 -0.29 6.92 0.93
CA GLU A 142 0.67 7.34 -0.09
C GLU A 142 -0.04 7.80 -1.38
N LEU A 143 -1.02 7.01 -1.85
CA LEU A 143 -1.83 7.36 -3.03
C LEU A 143 -2.57 8.69 -2.85
N SER A 144 -3.01 9.00 -1.62
CA SER A 144 -3.74 10.24 -1.31
C SER A 144 -2.88 11.51 -1.47
N PHE A 145 -1.56 11.41 -1.36
CA PHE A 145 -0.67 12.56 -1.61
C PHE A 145 -0.59 12.94 -3.11
N TYR A 146 -1.00 12.05 -4.01
CA TYR A 146 -0.91 12.26 -5.45
C TYR A 146 -2.30 12.40 -6.06
N LYS A 147 -2.65 13.63 -6.48
CA LYS A 147 -3.97 13.93 -7.10
C LYS A 147 -4.30 13.07 -8.33
N ASN A 148 -3.29 12.57 -9.04
CA ASN A 148 -3.45 11.76 -10.25
C ASN A 148 -3.30 10.25 -9.99
N ALA A 149 -3.19 9.81 -8.73
CA ALA A 149 -3.15 8.39 -8.41
C ALA A 149 -4.55 7.75 -8.52
N PRO A 150 -4.64 6.46 -8.86
CA PRO A 150 -5.91 5.72 -8.79
C PRO A 150 -6.32 5.61 -7.31
N LEU A 151 -7.23 6.49 -6.85
CA LEU A 151 -7.70 6.51 -5.45
C LEU A 151 -8.48 5.25 -5.06
N ASN A 152 -9.03 4.54 -6.05
CA ASN A 152 -9.71 3.26 -5.90
C ASN A 152 -8.82 2.12 -6.42
N ALA A 153 -7.65 1.93 -5.82
CA ALA A 153 -6.86 0.74 -6.11
C ALA A 153 -7.61 -0.48 -5.58
N ASP A 154 -7.99 -1.40 -6.47
CA ASP A 154 -8.62 -2.67 -6.08
C ASP A 154 -7.70 -3.41 -5.09
N PRO A 155 -8.21 -3.92 -3.95
CA PRO A 155 -7.40 -4.69 -3.00
C PRO A 155 -6.69 -5.90 -3.64
N ASN A 156 -7.28 -6.43 -4.72
CA ASN A 156 -6.75 -7.56 -5.46
C ASN A 156 -5.68 -7.19 -6.49
N ASN A 157 -5.49 -5.90 -6.79
CA ASN A 157 -4.51 -5.43 -7.75
C ASN A 157 -3.63 -4.32 -7.16
N PRO A 158 -2.65 -4.69 -6.32
CA PRO A 158 -1.80 -3.71 -5.66
C PRO A 158 -0.96 -2.93 -6.67
N LEU A 159 -0.83 -1.62 -6.43
CA LEU A 159 -0.04 -0.72 -7.25
C LEU A 159 1.34 -0.51 -6.65
N TYR A 160 2.36 -0.55 -7.50
CA TYR A 160 3.74 -0.30 -7.15
C TYR A 160 4.18 1.05 -7.70
N LYS A 161 4.94 1.78 -6.88
CA LYS A 161 5.48 3.10 -7.25
C LYS A 161 6.73 2.94 -8.09
N VAL A 162 6.77 3.61 -9.23
CA VAL A 162 7.95 3.68 -10.09
C VAL A 162 8.30 5.14 -10.35
N ILE A 163 9.54 5.50 -10.09
CA ILE A 163 10.08 6.83 -10.30
C ILE A 163 10.93 6.81 -11.56
N VAL A 164 10.65 7.73 -12.47
CA VAL A 164 11.32 7.83 -13.77
C VAL A 164 11.93 9.22 -13.89
N ASN A 165 13.21 9.25 -14.23
CA ASN A 165 13.92 10.47 -14.59
C ASN A 165 13.71 10.78 -16.08
N ILE A 166 13.51 12.06 -16.42
CA ILE A 166 13.28 12.51 -17.79
C ILE A 166 14.54 13.20 -18.30
N GLU A 167 15.04 12.82 -19.48
CA GLU A 167 16.27 13.39 -20.05
C GLU A 167 16.13 14.87 -20.44
N GLN A 168 14.93 15.31 -20.83
CA GLN A 168 14.65 16.67 -21.29
C GLN A 168 13.43 17.24 -20.56
N GLN A 169 13.64 18.34 -19.84
CA GLN A 169 12.60 19.02 -19.04
C GLN A 169 12.22 20.42 -19.57
N GLN A 170 12.77 20.78 -20.72
CA GLN A 170 12.50 22.02 -21.43
C GLN A 170 12.37 21.73 -22.93
N ILE A 171 11.45 22.42 -23.58
CA ILE A 171 11.20 22.30 -25.02
C ILE A 171 11.20 23.69 -25.62
N ASP A 172 11.99 23.91 -26.66
CA ASP A 172 11.94 25.13 -27.45
C ASP A 172 10.95 24.95 -28.60
N TYR A 173 9.87 25.73 -28.59
CA TYR A 173 8.84 25.71 -29.63
C TYR A 173 8.37 27.13 -29.95
N ASP A 174 8.32 27.45 -31.24
CA ASP A 174 7.84 28.76 -31.73
C ASP A 174 8.49 29.97 -31.02
N LYS A 175 9.83 29.93 -30.91
CA LYS A 175 10.67 30.93 -30.22
C LYS A 175 10.36 31.13 -28.73
N LYS A 176 9.61 30.21 -28.11
CA LYS A 176 9.33 30.19 -26.68
C LYS A 176 9.90 28.90 -26.06
N THR A 177 10.53 29.04 -24.90
CA THR A 177 10.95 27.89 -24.10
C THR A 177 9.80 27.50 -23.19
N LEU A 178 9.21 26.34 -23.44
CA LEU A 178 8.17 25.73 -22.62
C LEU A 178 8.86 24.86 -21.56
N LEU A 179 8.57 25.16 -20.31
CA LEU A 179 9.09 24.42 -19.15
C LEU A 179 8.05 23.42 -18.68
N PHE A 180 8.52 22.25 -18.22
CA PHE A 180 7.64 21.32 -17.54
C PHE A 180 7.22 21.89 -16.18
N THR A 181 5.98 21.63 -15.79
CA THR A 181 5.43 22.06 -14.51
C THR A 181 4.96 20.87 -13.72
N ASP A 182 4.87 21.05 -12.39
CA ASP A 182 4.27 20.04 -11.53
C ASP A 182 2.79 19.82 -11.90
N GLY A 183 2.29 18.63 -11.63
CA GLY A 183 0.90 18.23 -11.88
C GLY A 183 0.58 17.83 -13.33
N MET A 184 1.52 17.97 -14.27
CA MET A 184 1.32 17.46 -15.64
C MET A 184 1.10 15.95 -15.63
N ARG A 185 0.19 15.49 -16.50
CA ARG A 185 -0.07 14.07 -16.71
C ARG A 185 0.82 13.53 -17.81
N ALA A 186 1.32 12.32 -17.58
CA ALA A 186 2.15 11.61 -18.53
C ALA A 186 1.76 10.14 -18.57
N GLU A 187 1.92 9.55 -19.73
CA GLU A 187 1.74 8.14 -19.99
C GLU A 187 3.07 7.55 -20.44
N ALA A 188 3.48 6.45 -19.82
CA ALA A 188 4.66 5.71 -20.24
C ALA A 188 4.26 4.44 -20.98
N THR A 189 4.98 4.14 -22.06
CA THR A 189 4.92 2.84 -22.72
C THR A 189 6.20 2.07 -22.38
N VAL A 190 6.03 0.92 -21.76
CA VAL A 190 7.11 -0.03 -21.49
C VAL A 190 7.00 -1.20 -22.47
N PHE A 191 8.13 -1.71 -22.94
CA PHE A 191 8.17 -2.85 -23.84
C PHE A 191 8.29 -4.14 -23.03
N LEU A 192 7.15 -4.78 -22.74
CA LEU A 192 7.10 -5.91 -21.81
C LEU A 192 7.99 -7.08 -22.25
N GLU A 193 7.99 -7.43 -23.53
CA GLU A 193 8.76 -8.58 -24.02
C GLU A 193 9.08 -8.46 -25.51
N LYS A 194 10.25 -8.99 -25.88
CA LYS A 194 10.60 -9.18 -27.29
C LYS A 194 10.13 -10.56 -27.73
N ARG A 195 8.90 -10.65 -28.22
CA ARG A 195 8.38 -11.87 -28.85
C ARG A 195 8.83 -11.95 -30.31
N PRO A 196 9.41 -13.07 -30.75
CA PRO A 196 9.71 -13.27 -32.16
C PRO A 196 8.41 -13.45 -32.96
N LEU A 197 8.38 -12.93 -34.20
CA LEU A 197 7.18 -12.86 -35.03
C LEU A 197 6.55 -14.24 -35.30
N TYR A 198 7.36 -15.31 -35.38
CA TYR A 198 6.86 -16.67 -35.60
C TYR A 198 5.90 -17.12 -34.50
N GLN A 199 6.13 -16.71 -33.25
CA GLN A 199 5.29 -17.10 -32.12
C GLN A 199 3.88 -16.51 -32.22
N TRP A 200 3.74 -15.34 -32.86
CA TRP A 200 2.44 -14.73 -33.16
C TRP A 200 1.65 -15.53 -34.19
N ILE A 201 2.32 -16.05 -35.21
CA ILE A 201 1.69 -16.84 -36.28
C ILE A 201 1.09 -18.14 -35.73
N PHE A 202 1.76 -18.78 -34.77
CA PHE A 202 1.32 -20.06 -34.19
C PHE A 202 0.39 -19.91 -32.97
N LEU A 203 0.19 -18.70 -32.44
CA LEU A 203 -0.71 -18.44 -31.31
C LEU A 203 -2.15 -18.98 -31.50
N PRO A 204 -2.82 -18.75 -32.66
CA PRO A 204 -4.16 -19.31 -32.86
C PRO A 204 -4.16 -20.84 -32.79
N PHE A 205 -3.12 -21.50 -33.30
CA PHE A 205 -3.03 -22.96 -33.29
C PHE A 205 -2.95 -23.54 -31.86
N TYR A 206 -2.12 -22.95 -31.00
CA TYR A 206 -2.02 -23.36 -29.59
C TYR A 206 -3.32 -23.13 -28.81
N SER A 207 -4.02 -22.02 -29.08
CA SER A 207 -5.31 -21.72 -28.43
C SER A 207 -6.43 -22.66 -28.89
N LEU A 208 -6.46 -23.00 -30.19
CA LEU A 208 -7.44 -23.91 -30.78
C LEU A 208 -7.24 -25.34 -30.27
N GLN A 209 -6.00 -25.82 -30.22
CA GLN A 209 -5.70 -27.16 -29.71
C GLN A 209 -6.17 -27.33 -28.25
N LYS A 210 -5.98 -26.29 -27.41
CA LYS A 210 -6.44 -26.32 -26.02
C LYS A 210 -7.97 -26.40 -25.90
N ASN A 211 -8.69 -25.62 -26.69
CA ASN A 211 -10.17 -25.58 -26.64
C ASN A 211 -10.81 -26.84 -27.26
N LEU A 212 -10.27 -27.33 -28.38
CA LEU A 212 -10.77 -28.54 -29.04
C LEU A 212 -10.57 -29.80 -28.17
N ILE A 213 -9.44 -29.90 -27.47
CA ILE A 213 -9.17 -30.99 -26.54
C ILE A 213 -10.14 -30.92 -25.34
N SER A 214 -10.46 -29.73 -24.81
CA SER A 214 -11.43 -29.62 -23.72
C SER A 214 -12.86 -29.93 -24.14
N GLU A 215 -13.30 -29.48 -25.32
CA GLU A 215 -14.67 -29.73 -25.80
C GLU A 215 -14.88 -31.21 -26.17
N SER A 216 -13.94 -31.83 -26.90
CA SER A 216 -13.99 -33.27 -27.21
C SER A 216 -14.04 -34.14 -25.96
N ALA A 217 -13.33 -33.72 -24.91
CA ALA A 217 -13.38 -34.36 -23.62
C ALA A 217 -14.76 -34.19 -22.93
N GLU A 218 -15.40 -33.01 -22.99
CA GLU A 218 -16.75 -32.84 -22.44
C GLU A 218 -17.80 -33.72 -23.12
N TYR A 219 -17.75 -33.88 -24.45
CA TYR A 219 -18.64 -34.81 -25.16
C TYR A 219 -18.44 -36.27 -24.71
N GLY A 220 -17.18 -36.68 -24.48
CA GLY A 220 -16.86 -37.99 -23.93
C GLY A 220 -17.35 -38.20 -22.49
N LEU A 221 -17.36 -37.14 -21.68
CA LEU A 221 -17.91 -37.19 -20.32
C LEU A 221 -19.45 -37.31 -20.34
N ALA A 222 -20.10 -36.55 -21.23
CA ALA A 222 -21.54 -36.59 -21.39
C ALA A 222 -22.03 -37.97 -21.88
N SER A 223 -21.33 -38.58 -22.84
CA SER A 223 -21.64 -39.93 -23.31
C SER A 223 -21.42 -40.98 -22.21
N LEU A 224 -20.33 -40.87 -21.43
CA LEU A 224 -20.09 -41.76 -20.29
C LEU A 224 -21.17 -41.62 -19.22
N ALA A 225 -21.59 -40.40 -18.90
CA ALA A 225 -22.67 -40.15 -17.95
C ALA A 225 -24.01 -40.74 -18.43
N MET A 226 -24.31 -40.61 -19.73
CA MET A 226 -25.50 -41.21 -20.33
C MET A 226 -25.49 -42.74 -20.21
N VAL A 227 -24.35 -43.38 -20.48
CA VAL A 227 -24.20 -44.85 -20.33
C VAL A 227 -24.30 -45.28 -18.88
N LEU A 228 -23.66 -44.57 -17.94
CA LEU A 228 -23.74 -44.89 -16.52
C LEU A 228 -25.16 -44.75 -15.98
N ASN A 229 -25.89 -43.72 -16.40
CA ASN A 229 -27.27 -43.52 -16.00
C ASN A 229 -28.21 -44.64 -16.50
N TYR A 230 -27.91 -45.24 -17.66
CA TYR A 230 -28.67 -46.39 -18.16
C TYR A 230 -28.51 -47.64 -17.29
N TYR A 231 -27.33 -47.87 -16.70
CA TYR A 231 -27.03 -49.08 -15.90
C TYR A 231 -27.21 -48.91 -14.39
N GLN A 232 -26.99 -47.70 -13.87
CA GLN A 232 -27.18 -47.33 -12.47
C GLN A 232 -28.14 -46.15 -12.44
N ASP A 233 -29.42 -46.47 -12.29
CA ASP A 233 -30.60 -45.59 -12.28
C ASP A 233 -30.51 -44.50 -11.18
N SER A 234 -29.59 -43.53 -11.34
CA SER A 234 -29.43 -42.26 -10.56
C SER A 234 -28.04 -41.60 -10.69
N SER A 235 -27.38 -41.60 -11.86
CA SER A 235 -26.09 -40.90 -12.04
C SER A 235 -26.15 -39.72 -13.02
N ASP A 236 -26.55 -38.56 -12.51
CA ASP A 236 -26.50 -37.30 -13.26
C ASP A 236 -25.06 -36.81 -13.49
N LEU A 237 -24.83 -36.15 -14.64
CA LEU A 237 -23.54 -35.56 -15.03
C LEU A 237 -22.97 -34.63 -13.95
N PHE A 238 -23.83 -33.89 -13.25
CA PHE A 238 -23.44 -33.01 -12.14
C PHE A 238 -22.94 -33.79 -10.92
N SER A 239 -23.56 -34.92 -10.62
CA SER A 239 -23.16 -35.80 -9.52
C SER A 239 -21.81 -36.47 -9.82
N LEU A 240 -21.58 -36.86 -11.07
CA LEU A 240 -20.27 -37.36 -11.55
C LEU A 240 -19.18 -36.29 -11.48
N ARG A 241 -19.45 -35.07 -11.94
CA ARG A 241 -18.51 -33.94 -11.86
C ARG A 241 -18.09 -33.65 -10.42
N ARG A 242 -19.04 -33.73 -9.48
CA ARG A 242 -18.78 -33.54 -8.04
C ARG A 242 -18.00 -34.70 -7.41
N ARG A 243 -18.37 -35.94 -7.72
CA ARG A 243 -17.75 -37.15 -7.14
C ARG A 243 -16.29 -37.33 -7.54
N TYR A 244 -15.92 -36.89 -8.74
CA TYR A 244 -14.57 -37.06 -9.29
C TYR A 244 -13.77 -35.75 -9.40
N HIS A 245 -14.19 -34.69 -8.71
CA HIS A 245 -13.50 -33.39 -8.66
C HIS A 245 -13.15 -32.80 -10.04
N ILE A 246 -14.05 -32.96 -11.00
CA ILE A 246 -13.83 -32.48 -12.37
C ILE A 246 -14.22 -30.99 -12.44
N SER A 247 -13.36 -30.17 -13.06
CA SER A 247 -13.64 -28.75 -13.26
C SER A 247 -14.88 -28.52 -14.14
N ALA A 248 -15.65 -27.47 -13.82
CA ALA A 248 -16.77 -27.03 -14.67
C ALA A 248 -16.32 -26.32 -15.95
N LYS A 249 -15.03 -26.00 -16.09
CA LYS A 249 -14.44 -25.31 -17.25
C LYS A 249 -13.91 -26.26 -18.35
N GLY A 250 -14.23 -27.56 -18.27
CA GLY A 250 -13.73 -28.58 -19.19
C GLY A 250 -12.95 -29.69 -18.51
N THR A 251 -12.80 -30.82 -19.21
CA THR A 251 -12.04 -31.99 -18.74
C THR A 251 -10.84 -32.25 -19.66
N ASN A 252 -9.81 -32.92 -19.14
CA ASN A 252 -8.67 -33.35 -19.96
C ASN A 252 -8.82 -34.85 -20.29
N LEU A 253 -8.32 -35.28 -21.46
CA LEU A 253 -8.37 -36.65 -21.93
C LEU A 253 -7.81 -37.67 -20.92
N LYS A 254 -6.80 -37.26 -20.15
CA LYS A 254 -6.18 -38.09 -19.08
C LYS A 254 -7.09 -38.31 -17.88
N GLU A 255 -7.96 -37.35 -17.56
CA GLU A 255 -8.94 -37.48 -16.47
C GLU A 255 -10.14 -38.32 -16.93
N LEU A 256 -10.55 -38.19 -18.18
CA LEU A 256 -11.56 -39.06 -18.81
C LEU A 256 -11.15 -40.53 -18.86
N SER A 257 -9.91 -40.83 -19.22
CA SER A 257 -9.47 -42.23 -19.32
C SER A 257 -9.48 -42.92 -17.96
N LYS A 258 -9.09 -42.22 -16.88
CA LYS A 258 -9.21 -42.71 -15.50
C LYS A 258 -10.66 -42.95 -15.11
N LEU A 259 -11.55 -42.01 -15.46
CA LEU A 259 -12.99 -42.12 -15.21
C LEU A 259 -13.61 -43.31 -15.93
N LEU A 260 -13.22 -43.56 -17.18
CA LEU A 260 -13.71 -44.67 -17.97
C LEU A 260 -13.31 -46.00 -17.33
N ILE A 261 -12.07 -46.16 -16.90
CA ILE A 261 -11.60 -47.36 -16.20
C ILE A 261 -12.39 -47.59 -14.90
N LEU A 262 -12.63 -46.54 -14.12
CA LEU A 262 -13.40 -46.62 -12.86
C LEU A 262 -14.88 -46.89 -13.11
N ALA A 263 -15.49 -46.26 -14.11
CA ALA A 263 -16.86 -46.47 -14.52
C ALA A 263 -17.10 -47.93 -14.96
N PHE A 264 -16.21 -48.48 -15.78
CA PHE A 264 -16.26 -49.89 -16.18
C PHE A 264 -16.12 -50.85 -15.00
N SER A 265 -15.39 -50.48 -13.94
CA SER A 265 -15.31 -51.30 -12.72
C SER A 265 -16.59 -51.27 -11.87
N MET A 266 -17.47 -50.28 -12.03
CA MET A 266 -18.75 -50.18 -11.32
C MET A 266 -19.92 -50.83 -12.06
N ILE A 267 -19.80 -51.06 -13.37
CA ILE A 267 -20.82 -51.73 -14.18
C ILE A 267 -20.62 -53.24 -14.05
N ASN A 268 -21.42 -53.90 -13.20
CA ASN A 268 -21.55 -55.35 -13.25
C ASN A 268 -22.32 -55.73 -14.51
N PHE A 269 -21.61 -56.17 -15.55
CA PHE A 269 -22.27 -56.71 -16.75
C PHE A 269 -23.08 -57.95 -16.35
N PRO A 270 -24.41 -57.97 -16.59
CA PRO A 270 -25.16 -59.20 -16.43
C PRO A 270 -24.66 -60.20 -17.48
N ASN A 271 -24.25 -61.39 -17.03
CA ASN A 271 -23.85 -62.49 -17.90
C ASN A 271 -25.04 -62.95 -18.75
N HIS A 272 -25.26 -62.31 -19.89
CA HIS A 272 -25.99 -62.89 -21.00
C HIS A 272 -25.40 -62.36 -22.30
N PHE A 273 -25.09 -63.30 -23.20
CA PHE A 273 -24.43 -63.18 -24.52
C PHE A 273 -22.91 -63.37 -24.54
N LEU A 274 -22.53 -64.67 -24.57
CA LEU A 274 -21.57 -65.19 -25.57
C LEU A 274 -22.17 -65.04 -26.97
#